data_AF-A0AAV9DQS8-F1
#
_entry.id   AF-A0AAV9DQS8-F1
#
_cell.length_a   1.000
_cell.length_b   1.000
_cell.length_c   1.000
_cell.angle_alpha   90.00
_cell.angle_beta   90.00
_cell.angle_gamma   90.00
#
_symmetry.space_group_name_H-M   'P 1'
#
loop_
_entity.id
_entity.type
_entity.pdbx_description
1 polymer ?
#
loop_
_entity_poly.entity_id
_entity_poly.type
_entity_poly.pdbx_seq_one_letter_code
_entity_poly.pdbx_strand_id
1 'polypeptide(L)'
;MSCTSMISGYIGFGRPEEFLRTFKRMVEYGVDANAFTLSSSIKACAVLGVLKLGRCLHGIVLLRGIASNEVIVNPLIDMYGRTRGPLCVRNVAP
;
A
#
# COMPACT_ATOMS: atom_id res chain seq x y z
N MET A 1 -13.08 17.32 1.62
CA MET A 1 -12.65 16.88 0.28
C MET A 1 -11.25 17.47 0.06
N SER A 2 -10.14 16.75 -0.14
CA SER A 2 -9.92 15.62 -1.04
C SER A 2 -8.72 14.79 -0.56
N CYS A 3 -8.95 13.75 0.26
CA CYS A 3 -7.92 12.78 0.61
C CYS A 3 -7.49 11.98 -0.62
N THR A 4 -8.41 11.82 -1.59
CA THR A 4 -8.18 11.16 -2.87
C THR A 4 -7.20 11.91 -3.77
N SER A 5 -7.25 13.25 -3.86
CA SER A 5 -6.33 14.00 -4.73
C SER A 5 -4.86 13.92 -4.27
N MET A 6 -4.62 13.93 -2.96
CA MET A 6 -3.28 13.69 -2.40
C MET A 6 -2.84 12.24 -2.66
N ILE A 7 -3.67 11.25 -2.34
CA ILE A 7 -3.33 9.82 -2.46
C ILE A 7 -2.97 9.44 -3.91
N SER A 8 -3.67 9.98 -4.92
CA SER A 8 -3.44 9.66 -6.33
C SER A 8 -2.09 10.17 -6.87
N GLY A 9 -1.52 11.24 -6.31
CA GLY A 9 -0.21 11.76 -6.72
C GLY A 9 0.97 11.02 -6.11
N TYR A 10 0.88 10.58 -4.85
CA TYR A 10 2.08 10.17 -4.10
C TYR A 10 2.68 8.82 -4.50
N ILE A 11 1.90 7.94 -5.12
CA ILE A 11 2.36 6.62 -5.56
C ILE A 11 3.25 6.73 -6.81
N GLY A 12 3.05 7.79 -7.62
CA GLY A 12 3.89 8.10 -8.78
C GLY A 12 5.16 8.90 -8.46
N PHE A 13 5.15 9.71 -7.40
CA PHE A 13 6.23 10.67 -7.09
C PHE A 13 7.28 10.19 -6.06
N GLY A 14 7.31 8.89 -5.72
CA GLY A 14 8.42 8.33 -4.95
C GLY A 14 8.48 8.71 -3.47
N ARG A 15 7.37 9.14 -2.85
CA ARG A 15 7.30 9.48 -1.42
C ARG A 15 6.36 8.55 -0.61
N PRO A 16 6.66 7.24 -0.53
CA PRO A 16 5.79 6.28 0.15
C PRO A 16 5.62 6.53 1.66
N GLU A 17 6.59 7.18 2.33
CA GLU A 17 6.46 7.47 3.76
C GLU A 17 5.40 8.52 4.07
N GLU A 18 5.35 9.58 3.26
CA GLU A 18 4.38 10.64 3.43
C GLU A 18 2.98 10.15 3.11
N PHE A 19 2.86 9.29 2.10
CA PHE A 19 1.63 8.57 1.82
C PHE A 19 1.16 7.80 3.06
N LEU A 20 2.02 7.00 3.72
CA LEU A 20 1.62 6.23 4.89
C LEU A 20 1.27 7.12 6.10
N ARG A 21 1.95 8.27 6.27
CA ARG A 21 1.57 9.27 7.29
C ARG A 21 0.18 9.83 7.03
N THR A 22 -0.13 10.16 5.78
CA THR A 22 -1.46 10.65 5.37
C THR A 22 -2.52 9.56 5.51
N PHE A 23 -2.21 8.32 5.12
CA PHE A 23 -3.09 7.17 5.32
C PHE A 23 -3.40 6.94 6.79
N LYS A 24 -2.40 7.01 7.67
CA LYS A 24 -2.59 6.89 9.12
C LYS A 24 -3.55 7.97 9.63
N ARG A 25 -3.35 9.23 9.23
CA ARG A 25 -4.28 10.32 9.57
C ARG A 25 -5.69 10.04 9.06
N MET A 26 -5.83 9.57 7.82
CA MET A 26 -7.13 9.23 7.23
C MET A 26 -7.88 8.21 8.11
N VAL A 27 -7.19 7.16 8.57
CA VAL A 27 -7.75 6.16 9.50
C VAL A 27 -8.06 6.76 10.87
N GLU A 28 -7.20 7.62 11.43
CA GLU A 28 -7.42 8.31 12.70
C GLU A 28 -8.64 9.25 12.67
N TYR A 29 -8.91 9.88 11.52
CA TYR A 29 -10.11 10.70 11.30
C TYR A 29 -11.36 9.87 10.97
N GLY A 30 -11.28 8.53 11.03
CA GLY A 30 -12.41 7.65 10.72
C GLY A 30 -12.81 7.67 9.24
N VAL A 31 -11.94 8.16 8.35
CA VAL A 31 -12.20 8.19 6.92
C VAL A 31 -11.90 6.83 6.33
N ASP A 32 -12.92 6.26 5.69
CA ASP A 32 -12.87 4.88 5.23
C ASP A 32 -11.96 4.72 4.00
N ALA A 33 -10.99 3.81 4.09
CA ALA A 33 -10.09 3.51 2.99
C ALA A 33 -10.78 2.66 1.93
N ASN A 34 -10.90 3.17 0.70
CA ASN A 34 -11.40 2.37 -0.41
C ASN A 34 -10.34 1.38 -0.92
N ALA A 35 -10.73 0.48 -1.83
CA ALA A 35 -9.83 -0.53 -2.39
C ALA A 35 -8.59 0.08 -3.08
N PHE A 36 -8.73 1.24 -3.73
CA PHE A 36 -7.58 1.95 -4.32
C PHE A 36 -6.61 2.45 -3.25
N THR A 37 -7.09 3.05 -2.17
CA THR A 37 -6.25 3.52 -1.08
C THR A 37 -5.54 2.37 -0.38
N LEU A 38 -6.22 1.24 -0.15
CA LEU A 38 -5.61 0.03 0.42
C LEU A 38 -4.53 -0.55 -0.52
N SER A 39 -4.82 -0.69 -1.80
CA SER A 39 -3.85 -1.11 -2.83
C SER A 39 -2.58 -0.26 -2.82
N SER A 40 -2.77 1.06 -2.78
CA SER A 40 -1.71 2.06 -2.73
C SER A 40 -0.88 1.97 -1.46
N SER A 41 -1.53 1.71 -0.34
CA SER A 41 -0.89 1.52 0.97
C SER A 41 -0.04 0.26 1.02
N ILE A 42 -0.54 -0.84 0.43
CA ILE A 42 0.18 -2.10 0.32
C ILE A 42 1.42 -1.91 -0.58
N LYS A 43 1.31 -1.21 -1.71
CA LYS A 43 2.46 -0.84 -2.56
C LYS A 43 3.48 0.01 -1.80
N ALA A 44 3.05 1.01 -1.05
CA ALA A 44 3.95 1.83 -0.24
C ALA A 44 4.70 0.99 0.83
N CYS A 45 3.99 0.03 1.46
CA CYS A 45 4.61 -0.92 2.39
C CYS A 45 5.64 -1.83 1.71
N ALA A 46 5.37 -2.27 0.48
CA ALA A 46 6.28 -3.08 -0.32
C ALA A 46 7.57 -2.32 -0.67
N VAL A 47 7.44 -1.05 -1.08
CA VAL A 47 8.58 -0.17 -1.42
C VAL A 47 9.43 0.15 -0.18
N LEU A 48 8.80 0.42 0.95
CA LEU A 48 9.49 0.77 2.21
C LEU A 48 9.95 -0.45 3.02
N GLY A 49 9.58 -1.67 2.63
CA GLY A 49 9.89 -2.89 3.39
C GLY A 49 9.15 -3.00 4.73
N VAL A 50 8.08 -2.23 4.96
CA VAL A 50 7.34 -2.20 6.24
C VAL A 50 6.29 -3.32 6.29
N LEU A 51 6.78 -4.56 6.36
CA LEU A 51 5.96 -5.77 6.37
C LEU A 51 4.87 -5.80 7.44
N LYS A 52 5.17 -5.29 8.64
CA LYS A 52 4.22 -5.31 9.76
C LYS A 52 2.94 -4.56 9.38
N LEU A 53 3.07 -3.39 8.75
CA LEU A 53 1.94 -2.61 8.28
C LEU A 53 1.24 -3.27 7.09
N GLY A 54 2.02 -3.81 6.13
CA GLY A 54 1.48 -4.56 4.99
C GLY A 54 0.61 -5.75 5.42
N ARG A 55 1.00 -6.49 6.46
CA ARG A 55 0.20 -7.58 7.03
C ARG A 55 -1.08 -7.09 7.71
N CYS A 56 -1.02 -5.97 8.44
CA CYS A 56 -2.24 -5.36 9.02
C CYS A 56 -3.23 -4.97 7.92
N LEU A 57 -2.75 -4.35 6.83
CA LEU A 57 -3.58 -3.98 5.68
C LEU A 57 -4.17 -5.20 4.99
N HIS A 58 -3.40 -6.28 4.85
CA HIS A 58 -3.91 -7.55 4.32
C HIS A 58 -5.03 -8.14 5.20
N GLY A 59 -4.92 -8.05 6.53
CA GLY A 59 -6.00 -8.43 7.45
C GLY A 59 -7.28 -7.63 7.23
N ILE A 60 -7.18 -6.31 7.01
CA ILE A 60 -8.32 -5.45 6.69
C ILE A 60 -8.95 -5.85 5.34
N VAL A 61 -8.13 -6.17 4.35
CA VAL A 61 -8.58 -6.65 3.03
C VAL A 61 -9.38 -7.95 3.15
N LEU A 62 -8.91 -8.89 3.96
CA LEU A 62 -9.62 -10.16 4.23
C LEU A 62 -10.94 -9.90 4.97
N LEU A 63 -10.92 -9.05 6.00
CA LEU A 63 -12.12 -8.69 6.76
C LEU A 63 -13.20 -8.03 5.88
N ARG A 64 -12.78 -7.23 4.90
CA ARG A 64 -13.67 -6.57 3.94
C ARG A 64 -14.11 -7.48 2.79
N GLY A 65 -13.58 -8.70 2.69
CA GLY A 65 -13.90 -9.62 1.59
C GLY A 65 -13.42 -9.17 0.21
N ILE A 66 -12.43 -8.27 0.14
CA ILE A 66 -11.92 -7.69 -1.13
C ILE A 66 -10.56 -8.26 -1.53
N ALA A 67 -10.14 -9.37 -0.94
CA ALA A 67 -8.86 -10.03 -1.22
C ALA A 67 -8.74 -10.55 -2.66
N SER A 68 -9.87 -10.80 -3.33
CA SER A 68 -9.93 -11.23 -4.73
C SER A 68 -9.97 -10.08 -5.74
N ASN A 69 -9.97 -8.83 -5.27
CA ASN A 69 -9.99 -7.67 -6.16
C ASN A 69 -8.62 -7.53 -6.84
N GLU A 70 -8.58 -7.54 -8.17
CA GLU A 70 -7.35 -7.43 -8.97
C GLU A 70 -6.48 -6.23 -8.59
N VAL A 71 -7.12 -5.12 -8.19
CA VAL A 71 -6.45 -3.90 -7.73
C VAL A 71 -5.66 -4.15 -6.43
N ILE A 72 -6.07 -5.11 -5.60
CA ILE A 72 -5.48 -5.46 -4.31
C ILE A 72 -4.50 -6.63 -4.42
N VAL A 73 -4.81 -7.67 -5.20
CA VAL A 73 -3.97 -8.90 -5.22
C VAL A 73 -2.58 -8.64 -5.80
N ASN A 74 -2.48 -7.82 -6.86
CA ASN A 74 -1.19 -7.46 -7.45
C ASN A 74 -0.23 -6.80 -6.43
N PRO A 75 -0.64 -5.74 -5.69
CA PRO A 75 0.14 -5.21 -4.57
C PRO A 75 0.51 -6.22 -3.50
N LEU A 76 -0.41 -7.12 -3.11
CA LEU A 76 -0.15 -8.12 -2.08
C LEU A 76 0.95 -9.09 -2.53
N ILE A 77 0.88 -9.56 -3.78
CA ILE A 77 1.91 -10.43 -4.37
C ILE A 77 3.26 -9.71 -4.39
N ASP A 78 3.32 -8.45 -4.85
CA ASP A 78 4.58 -7.68 -4.87
C ASP A 78 5.14 -7.49 -3.44
N MET A 79 4.29 -7.19 -2.45
CA MET A 79 4.69 -7.02 -1.06
C MET A 79 5.25 -8.32 -0.44
N TYR A 80 4.58 -9.45 -0.65
CA TYR A 80 5.05 -10.75 -0.17
C TYR A 80 6.23 -11.32 -0.99
N GLY A 81 6.35 -10.92 -2.25
CA GLY A 81 7.44 -11.32 -3.14
C GLY A 81 8.75 -10.61 -2.80
N ARG A 82 8.71 -9.29 -2.60
CA ARG A 82 9.88 -8.49 -2.18
C ARG A 82 10.47 -8.89 -0.83
N THR A 83 9.69 -9.59 -0.03
CA THR A 83 10.05 -9.92 1.36
C THR A 83 10.60 -11.33 1.51
N ARG A 84 10.69 -12.07 0.40
CA ARG A 84 11.28 -13.42 0.32
C ARG A 84 12.61 -13.49 -0.45
N GLY A 85 13.27 -12.38 -0.74
CA GLY A 85 14.63 -12.34 -1.31
C GLY A 85 15.42 -11.08 -0.92
N PRO A 86 16.73 -11.19 -0.62
CA PRO A 86 17.52 -10.17 0.09
C PRO A 86 17.99 -9.05 -0.84
N LEU A 87 18.19 -7.83 -0.30
CA LEU A 87 19.18 -6.78 -0.65
C LEU A 87 19.62 -6.49 -2.11
N CYS A 88 19.13 -7.13 -3.17
CA CYS A 88 19.74 -7.03 -4.50
C CYS A 88 18.75 -7.36 -5.64
N VAL A 89 17.67 -6.59 -5.80
CA VAL A 89 17.03 -6.35 -7.12
C VAL A 89 16.19 -5.06 -7.06
N ARG A 90 16.84 -3.94 -6.73
CA ARG A 90 16.46 -2.65 -7.32
C ARG A 90 17.33 -2.44 -8.54
N ASN A 91 17.16 -3.29 -9.56
CA ASN A 91 17.55 -2.94 -10.91
C ASN A 91 16.55 -3.51 -11.91
N VAL A 92 15.41 -2.83 -12.01
CA VAL A 92 14.57 -2.76 -13.22
C VAL A 92 14.08 -1.30 -13.17
N ALA A 93 14.47 -0.41 -14.06
CA ALA A 93 14.33 -0.51 -15.51
C ALA A 93 15.42 0.36 -16.24
N PRO A 94 15.56 0.25 -17.58
CA PRO A 94 16.64 0.88 -18.37
C PRO A 94 16.59 2.40 -18.45
#